data_AF-A0A6J1BKC7-F1
#
_entry.id   AF-A0A6J1BKC7-F1
#
_cell.length_a   1.000
_cell.length_b   1.000
_cell.length_c   1.000
_cell.angle_alpha   90.00
_cell.angle_beta   90.00
_cell.angle_gamma   90.00
#
_symmetry.space_group_name_H-M   'P 1'
#
loop_
_entity.id
_entity.type
_entity.pdbx_description
1 polymer ?
#
loop_
_entity_poly.entity_id
_entity_poly.type
_entity_poly.pdbx_seq_one_letter_code
_entity_poly.pdbx_strand_id
1 'polypeptide(L)'
;MIGFEWTAAKFFWYLFIMYFTLLYFTFYGMMAVAVTPNHHIAAIVSSAFYGIWNLFSGFIIPRPSIPVWWRWYYWVCPVSWTLYGLVVSQFGDIQDILEDSSNGETVEQYLRNAYDFKHDFLGVVAAVILGFTVLFGAIFTVSIKVFNFQRR
;
A
#
# COMPACT_ATOMS: atom_id res chain seq x y z
N MET A 1 -11.30 -19.75 -7.89
CA MET A 1 -11.02 -18.64 -6.94
C MET A 1 -9.60 -18.82 -6.43
N ILE A 2 -8.88 -17.73 -6.14
CA ILE A 2 -7.40 -17.58 -6.08
C ILE A 2 -6.67 -18.50 -5.06
N GLY A 3 -7.37 -19.40 -4.36
CA GLY A 3 -6.75 -20.41 -3.50
C GLY A 3 -6.37 -19.92 -2.10
N PHE A 4 -6.89 -18.77 -1.66
CA PHE A 4 -6.68 -18.29 -0.29
C PHE A 4 -7.40 -19.18 0.73
N GLU A 5 -6.85 -19.22 1.93
CA GLU A 5 -7.45 -19.94 3.04
C GLU A 5 -8.84 -19.40 3.39
N TRP A 6 -9.79 -20.31 3.56
CA TRP A 6 -11.21 -20.00 3.77
C TRP A 6 -11.53 -19.68 5.23
N THR A 7 -10.79 -18.76 5.83
CA THR A 7 -11.02 -18.31 7.22
C THR A 7 -11.68 -16.93 7.21
N ALA A 8 -12.77 -16.77 7.96
CA ALA A 8 -13.52 -15.50 8.04
C ALA A 8 -12.63 -14.30 8.42
N ALA A 9 -11.67 -14.50 9.33
CA ALA A 9 -10.71 -13.47 9.71
C ALA A 9 -9.87 -12.97 8.53
N LYS A 10 -9.28 -13.88 7.73
CA LYS A 10 -8.48 -13.54 6.53
C LYS A 10 -9.32 -12.84 5.47
N PHE A 11 -10.57 -13.26 5.31
CA PHE A 11 -11.53 -12.59 4.42
C PHE A 11 -11.81 -11.14 4.84
N PHE A 12 -12.12 -10.90 6.12
CA PHE A 12 -12.38 -9.54 6.60
C PHE A 12 -11.14 -8.65 6.55
N TRP A 13 -9.95 -9.20 6.83
CA TRP A 13 -8.69 -8.48 6.64
C TRP A 13 -8.45 -8.08 5.19
N TYR A 14 -8.63 -9.02 4.26
CA TYR A 14 -8.54 -8.75 2.83
C TYR A 14 -9.54 -7.66 2.41
N LEU A 15 -10.81 -7.80 2.82
CA LEU A 15 -11.86 -6.83 2.51
C LEU A 15 -11.51 -5.44 3.05
N PHE A 16 -11.06 -5.35 4.30
CA PHE A 16 -10.65 -4.09 4.93
C PHE A 16 -9.51 -3.44 4.16
N ILE A 17 -8.42 -4.17 3.93
CA ILE A 17 -7.23 -3.63 3.26
C ILE A 17 -7.56 -3.20 1.83
N MET A 18 -8.29 -4.01 1.08
CA MET A 18 -8.71 -3.68 -0.28
C MET A 18 -9.65 -2.48 -0.34
N TYR A 19 -10.66 -2.45 0.54
CA TYR A 19 -11.62 -1.34 0.59
C TYR A 19 -10.92 -0.01 0.85
N PHE A 20 -10.10 0.06 1.91
CA PHE A 20 -9.40 1.30 2.23
C PHE A 20 -8.31 1.64 1.22
N THR A 21 -7.72 0.63 0.56
CA THR A 21 -6.79 0.84 -0.54
C THR A 21 -7.46 1.58 -1.70
N LEU A 22 -8.60 1.05 -2.16
CA LEU A 22 -9.37 1.68 -3.23
C LEU A 22 -9.88 3.07 -2.82
N LEU A 23 -10.28 3.24 -1.56
CA LEU A 23 -10.73 4.52 -1.03
C LEU A 23 -9.62 5.57 -1.04
N TYR A 24 -8.42 5.26 -0.54
CA TYR A 24 -7.32 6.22 -0.56
C TYR A 24 -6.88 6.54 -2.00
N PHE A 25 -6.89 5.57 -2.93
CA PHE A 25 -6.57 5.84 -4.34
C PHE A 25 -7.58 6.80 -4.96
N THR A 26 -8.87 6.65 -4.62
CA THR A 26 -9.93 7.55 -5.07
C THR A 26 -9.72 8.95 -4.51
N PHE A 27 -9.42 9.07 -3.21
CA PHE A 27 -9.12 10.35 -2.57
C PHE A 27 -7.87 11.01 -3.12
N TYR A 28 -6.83 10.25 -3.43
CA TYR A 28 -5.63 10.73 -4.09
C TYR A 28 -5.92 11.29 -5.49
N GLY A 29 -6.72 10.58 -6.30
CA GLY A 29 -7.13 11.07 -7.62
C GLY A 29 -7.93 12.38 -7.53
N MET A 30 -8.88 12.45 -6.59
CA MET A 30 -9.65 13.67 -6.35
C MET A 30 -8.76 14.83 -5.86
N MET A 31 -7.82 14.56 -4.95
CA MET A 31 -6.83 15.52 -4.49
C MET A 31 -5.97 16.05 -5.66
N ALA A 32 -5.47 15.17 -6.53
CA ALA A 32 -4.62 15.56 -7.66
C ALA A 32 -5.37 16.50 -8.62
N VAL A 33 -6.65 16.24 -8.89
CA VAL A 33 -7.48 17.13 -9.71
C VAL A 33 -7.76 18.46 -9.00
N ALA A 34 -8.01 18.46 -7.69
CA ALA A 34 -8.30 19.68 -6.94
C ALA A 34 -7.09 20.62 -6.77
N VAL A 35 -5.88 20.06 -6.70
CA VAL A 35 -4.63 20.84 -6.53
C VAL A 35 -4.11 21.37 -7.85
N THR A 36 -4.49 20.78 -8.98
CA THR A 36 -3.97 21.16 -10.30
C THR A 36 -4.93 22.07 -11.07
N PRO A 37 -4.43 23.01 -11.90
CA PRO A 37 -5.30 23.91 -12.66
C PRO A 37 -6.05 23.24 -13.81
N ASN A 38 -5.59 22.08 -14.28
CA ASN A 38 -6.14 21.39 -15.45
C ASN A 38 -5.98 19.86 -15.31
N HIS A 39 -7.02 19.11 -15.68
CA HIS A 39 -7.06 17.65 -15.67
C HIS A 39 -5.91 16.98 -16.44
N HIS A 40 -5.39 17.57 -17.53
CA HIS A 40 -4.21 17.02 -18.22
C HIS A 40 -2.96 17.02 -17.33
N ILE A 41 -2.75 18.10 -16.57
CA ILE A 41 -1.63 18.21 -15.63
C ILE A 41 -1.85 17.24 -14.46
N ALA A 42 -3.09 17.14 -13.96
CA ALA A 42 -3.47 16.18 -12.92
C ALA A 42 -3.08 14.75 -13.31
N ALA A 43 -3.38 14.35 -14.55
CA ALA A 43 -3.09 13.01 -15.07
C ALA A 43 -1.58 12.74 -15.16
N ILE A 44 -0.79 13.70 -15.66
CA ILE A 44 0.67 13.57 -15.78
C ILE A 44 1.32 13.45 -14.39
N VAL A 45 0.91 14.30 -13.44
CA VAL A 45 1.45 14.27 -12.08
C VAL A 45 1.07 12.95 -11.39
N SER A 46 -0.20 12.55 -11.51
CA SER A 46 -0.68 11.30 -10.89
C SER A 46 0.04 10.07 -11.44
N SER A 47 0.25 9.99 -12.75
CA SER A 47 0.94 8.86 -13.39
C SER A 47 2.40 8.74 -12.95
N ALA A 48 3.10 9.86 -12.79
CA ALA A 48 4.46 9.88 -12.26
C ALA A 48 4.49 9.30 -10.84
N PHE A 49 3.62 9.76 -9.94
CA PHE A 49 3.54 9.24 -8.57
C PHE A 49 3.14 7.76 -8.52
N TYR A 50 2.21 7.31 -9.35
CA TYR A 50 1.87 5.89 -9.45
C TYR A 50 3.08 5.04 -9.89
N GLY A 51 3.88 5.53 -10.84
CA GLY A 51 5.12 4.86 -11.25
C GLY A 51 6.11 4.72 -10.10
N ILE A 52 6.34 5.79 -9.33
CA ILE A 52 7.26 5.75 -8.19
C ILE A 52 6.71 4.83 -7.08
N TRP A 53 5.41 4.89 -6.78
CA TRP A 53 4.80 3.97 -5.83
C TRP A 53 4.92 2.52 -6.29
N ASN A 54 4.71 2.22 -7.56
CA ASN A 54 4.84 0.85 -8.07
C ASN A 54 6.26 0.30 -7.88
N LEU A 55 7.28 1.11 -8.23
CA LEU A 55 8.69 0.71 -8.15
C LEU A 55 9.16 0.42 -6.70
N PHE A 56 8.78 1.28 -5.76
CA PHE A 56 9.25 1.20 -4.37
C PHE A 56 8.23 0.62 -3.39
N SER A 57 7.13 0.07 -3.90
CA SER A 57 6.09 -0.59 -3.10
C SER A 57 6.59 -1.81 -2.31
N GLY A 58 7.80 -2.28 -2.59
CA GLY A 58 8.38 -3.47 -1.96
C GLY A 58 8.22 -4.74 -2.78
N PHE A 59 7.39 -4.76 -3.83
CA PHE A 59 7.24 -5.93 -4.70
C PHE A 59 8.38 -6.06 -5.72
N ILE A 60 8.66 -5.00 -6.48
CA ILE A 60 9.74 -4.99 -7.49
C ILE A 60 11.11 -4.92 -6.80
N ILE A 61 11.23 -4.05 -5.80
CA ILE A 61 12.45 -3.88 -5.02
C ILE A 61 12.13 -4.21 -3.56
N PRO A 62 12.55 -5.38 -3.06
CA PRO A 62 12.36 -5.75 -1.66
C PRO A 62 12.99 -4.72 -0.73
N ARG A 63 12.31 -4.42 0.38
CA ARG A 63 12.75 -3.43 1.37
C ARG A 63 14.21 -3.64 1.85
N PRO A 64 14.72 -4.87 2.07
CA PRO A 64 16.11 -5.06 2.50
C PRO A 64 17.14 -4.62 1.47
N SER A 65 16.81 -4.74 0.18
CA SER A 65 17.67 -4.37 -0.95
C SER A 65 17.70 -2.86 -1.24
N ILE A 66 16.80 -2.09 -0.63
CA ILE A 66 16.78 -0.62 -0.78
C ILE A 66 17.95 -0.02 0.03
N PRO A 67 18.78 0.85 -0.57
CA PRO A 67 19.84 1.56 0.14
C PRO A 67 19.31 2.26 1.38
N VAL A 68 20.08 2.26 2.47
CA VAL A 68 19.63 2.77 3.79
C VAL A 68 19.11 4.21 3.70
N TRP A 69 19.74 5.05 2.86
CA TRP A 69 19.33 6.44 2.66
C TRP A 69 18.03 6.62 1.86
N TRP A 70 17.54 5.62 1.11
CA TRP A 70 16.24 5.61 0.42
C TRP A 70 15.14 4.87 1.18
N ARG A 71 15.47 4.17 2.26
CA ARG A 71 14.54 3.30 2.98
C ARG A 71 13.36 4.06 3.61
N TRP A 72 13.51 5.37 3.88
CA TRP A 72 12.41 6.21 4.37
C TRP A 72 11.25 6.28 3.36
N TYR A 73 11.55 6.26 2.05
CA TYR A 73 10.53 6.38 1.01
C TYR A 73 9.58 5.18 1.02
N TYR A 74 10.10 3.98 1.30
CA TYR A 74 9.29 2.78 1.47
C TYR A 74 8.18 2.98 2.51
N TRP A 75 8.49 3.66 3.62
CA TRP A 75 7.52 3.92 4.70
C TRP A 75 6.52 5.04 4.38
N VAL A 76 6.88 5.96 3.47
CA VAL A 76 5.99 7.05 3.03
C VAL A 76 5.08 6.60 1.88
N CYS A 77 5.45 5.55 1.16
CA CYS A 77 4.66 5.02 0.06
C CYS A 77 3.42 4.26 0.60
N PRO A 78 2.19 4.70 0.28
CA PRO A 78 0.97 4.05 0.76
C PRO A 78 0.82 2.62 0.19
N VAL A 79 1.27 2.40 -1.04
CA VAL A 79 1.19 1.09 -1.71
C VAL A 79 2.05 0.04 -1.01
N SER A 80 3.17 0.44 -0.40
CA SER A 80 4.00 -0.46 0.41
C SER A 80 3.23 -1.07 1.57
N TRP A 81 2.40 -0.25 2.23
CA TRP A 81 1.59 -0.70 3.36
C TRP A 81 0.44 -1.61 2.92
N THR A 82 -0.18 -1.33 1.78
CA THR A 82 -1.18 -2.22 1.18
C THR A 82 -0.58 -3.59 0.88
N LEU A 83 0.57 -3.64 0.21
CA LEU A 83 1.21 -4.91 -0.11
C LEU A 83 1.64 -5.66 1.14
N TYR A 84 2.26 -4.97 2.09
CA TYR A 84 2.60 -5.55 3.38
C TYR A 84 1.37 -6.17 4.04
N GLY A 85 0.26 -5.42 4.14
CA GLY A 85 -0.97 -5.89 4.78
C GLY A 85 -1.59 -7.09 4.07
N LEU A 86 -1.68 -7.06 2.75
CA LEU A 86 -2.23 -8.18 1.97
C LEU A 86 -1.37 -9.44 2.12
N VAL A 87 -0.05 -9.31 1.95
CA VAL A 87 0.85 -10.46 2.03
C VAL A 87 0.85 -11.05 3.44
N VAL A 88 0.96 -10.21 4.47
CA VAL A 88 1.02 -10.69 5.86
C VAL A 88 -0.31 -11.26 6.34
N SER A 89 -1.45 -10.68 5.93
CA SER A 89 -2.77 -11.19 6.35
C SER A 89 -3.14 -12.52 5.70
N GLN A 90 -2.66 -12.79 4.48
CA GLN A 90 -2.98 -14.03 3.76
C GLN A 90 -1.95 -15.13 3.98
N PHE A 91 -0.66 -14.78 4.01
CA PHE A 91 0.46 -15.73 3.98
C PHE A 91 1.36 -15.67 5.23
N GLY A 92 1.17 -14.69 6.11
CA GLY A 92 2.08 -14.47 7.24
C GLY A 92 1.98 -15.50 8.36
N ASP A 93 0.98 -16.38 8.32
CA ASP A 93 0.72 -17.46 9.27
C ASP A 93 0.82 -18.86 8.62
N ILE A 94 1.19 -18.92 7.34
CA ILE A 94 1.33 -20.18 6.60
C ILE A 94 2.70 -20.79 6.89
N GLN A 95 2.69 -21.95 7.54
CA GLN A 95 3.88 -22.71 7.90
C GLN A 95 4.23 -23.80 6.88
N ASP A 96 3.52 -23.86 5.76
CA ASP A 96 3.80 -24.82 4.69
C ASP A 96 5.20 -24.59 4.13
N ILE A 97 5.89 -25.71 3.85
CA ILE A 97 7.23 -25.71 3.27
C ILE A 97 7.12 -25.28 1.81
N LEU A 98 7.93 -24.31 1.42
CA LEU A 98 8.04 -23.90 0.04
C LEU A 98 8.68 -25.02 -0.79
N GLU A 99 7.91 -25.60 -1.72
CA GLU A 99 8.35 -26.74 -2.55
C GLU A 99 9.62 -26.45 -3.38
N ASP A 100 9.91 -25.17 -3.65
CA ASP A 100 11.09 -24.70 -4.41
C ASP A 100 12.22 -24.14 -3.51
N SER A 101 12.06 -24.20 -2.18
CA SER A 101 13.12 -23.76 -1.27
C SER A 101 14.16 -24.86 -1.07
N SER A 102 15.38 -24.61 -1.57
CA SER A 102 16.55 -25.49 -1.40
C SER A 102 16.86 -25.91 0.06
N ASN A 103 16.31 -25.18 1.04
CA ASN A 103 16.51 -25.42 2.47
C ASN A 103 15.23 -25.86 3.22
N GLY A 104 14.09 -26.04 2.54
CA GLY A 104 12.83 -26.40 3.19
C GLY A 104 12.26 -25.30 4.09
N GLU A 105 12.48 -24.02 3.76
CA GLU A 105 11.95 -22.90 4.54
C GLU A 105 10.43 -22.77 4.40
N THR A 106 9.75 -22.37 5.48
CA THR A 106 8.30 -22.10 5.46
C THR A 106 7.99 -20.79 4.75
N VAL A 107 6.76 -20.64 4.26
CA VAL A 107 6.28 -19.38 3.65
C VAL A 107 6.47 -18.19 4.61
N GLU A 108 6.11 -18.35 5.89
CA GLU A 108 6.35 -17.35 6.93
C GLU A 108 7.83 -16.95 7.04
N GLN A 109 8.73 -17.94 7.07
CA GLN A 109 10.17 -17.71 7.25
C GLN A 109 10.79 -17.00 6.04
N TYR A 110 10.32 -17.33 4.84
CA TYR A 110 10.68 -16.61 3.61
C TYR A 110 10.21 -15.15 3.63
N LEU A 111 8.94 -14.90 3.99
CA LEU A 111 8.42 -13.52 4.10
C LEU A 111 9.18 -12.69 5.14
N ARG A 112 9.57 -13.32 6.25
CA ARG A 112 10.36 -12.67 7.29
C ARG A 112 11.78 -12.35 6.84
N ASN A 113 12.45 -13.28 6.15
CA ASN A 113 13.84 -13.11 5.75
C ASN A 113 14.01 -12.24 4.49
N ALA A 114 13.15 -12.42 3.49
CA ALA A 114 13.24 -11.73 2.21
C ALA A 114 12.58 -10.34 2.22
N TYR A 115 11.51 -10.15 2.99
CA TYR A 115 10.73 -8.90 2.99
C TYR A 115 10.69 -8.16 4.35
N ASP A 116 11.25 -8.74 5.42
CA ASP A 116 11.18 -8.23 6.81
C ASP A 116 9.73 -7.98 7.27
N PHE A 117 8.83 -8.87 6.86
CA PHE A 117 7.41 -8.81 7.21
C PHE A 117 7.16 -9.51 8.55
N LYS A 118 6.47 -8.83 9.45
CA LYS A 118 6.07 -9.30 10.79
C LYS A 118 4.55 -9.33 10.91
N HIS A 119 4.01 -10.48 11.31
CA HIS A 119 2.57 -10.71 11.48
C HIS A 119 1.95 -9.84 12.57
N ASP A 120 2.66 -9.61 13.67
CA ASP A 120 2.24 -8.72 14.77
C ASP A 120 2.01 -7.26 14.36
N PHE A 121 2.50 -6.86 13.17
CA PHE A 121 2.40 -5.48 12.70
C PHE A 121 1.11 -5.18 11.91
N LEU A 122 0.24 -6.16 11.70
CA LEU A 122 -1.01 -6.00 10.93
C LEU A 122 -1.90 -4.86 11.46
N GLY A 123 -2.00 -4.70 12.78
CA GLY A 123 -2.76 -3.60 13.39
C GLY A 123 -2.19 -2.22 13.05
N VAL A 124 -0.86 -2.09 12.99
CA VAL A 124 -0.20 -0.83 12.62
C VAL A 124 -0.41 -0.55 11.13
N VAL A 125 -0.32 -1.56 10.28
CA VAL A 125 -0.58 -1.43 8.84
C VAL A 125 -1.99 -0.91 8.59
N ALA A 126 -2.99 -1.45 9.29
CA ALA A 126 -4.36 -0.96 9.21
C ALA A 126 -4.48 0.52 9.61
N ALA A 127 -3.87 0.90 10.73
CA ALA A 127 -3.87 2.29 11.19
C ALA A 127 -3.19 3.24 10.19
N VAL A 128 -2.10 2.81 9.56
CA VAL A 128 -1.39 3.62 8.56
C VAL A 128 -2.22 3.79 7.28
N ILE A 129 -2.86 2.73 6.79
CA ILE A 129 -3.75 2.79 5.62
C ILE A 129 -4.93 3.75 5.88
N LEU A 130 -5.53 3.68 7.08
CA LEU A 130 -6.55 4.63 7.51
C LEU A 130 -5.99 6.07 7.57
N GLY A 131 -4.78 6.22 8.10
CA GLY A 131 -4.07 7.51 8.16
C GLY A 131 -3.90 8.13 6.78
N PHE A 132 -3.43 7.38 5.79
CA PHE A 132 -3.31 7.86 4.41
C PHE A 132 -4.65 8.21 3.78
N THR A 133 -5.68 7.40 4.07
CA THR A 133 -7.05 7.68 3.60
C THR A 133 -7.54 9.04 4.13
N VAL A 134 -7.44 9.25 5.44
CA VAL A 134 -7.85 10.53 6.07
C VAL A 134 -6.98 11.68 5.57
N LEU A 135 -5.67 11.48 5.42
CA LEU A 135 -4.73 12.48 4.91
C LEU A 135 -5.14 12.96 3.51
N PHE A 136 -5.32 12.04 2.55
CA PHE A 136 -5.69 12.42 1.18
C PHE A 136 -7.08 13.06 1.13
N GLY A 137 -8.05 12.58 1.92
CA GLY A 137 -9.36 13.20 2.03
C GLY A 137 -9.30 14.62 2.62
N ALA A 138 -8.45 14.85 3.62
CA ALA A 138 -8.26 16.16 4.23
C ALA A 138 -7.58 17.14 3.26
N ILE A 139 -6.52 16.70 2.56
CA ILE A 139 -5.85 17.54 1.55
C ILE A 139 -6.83 17.90 0.43
N PHE A 140 -7.62 16.94 -0.06
CA PHE A 140 -8.67 17.20 -1.05
C PHE A 140 -9.66 18.27 -0.57
N THR A 141 -10.18 18.12 0.66
CA THR A 141 -11.15 19.06 1.25
C THR A 141 -10.56 20.47 1.40
N VAL A 142 -9.32 20.58 1.87
CA VAL A 142 -8.60 21.87 1.99
C VAL A 142 -8.34 22.47 0.61
N SER A 143 -7.95 21.64 -0.37
CA SER A 143 -7.62 22.08 -1.72
C SER A 143 -8.83 22.68 -2.42
N ILE A 144 -10.01 22.07 -2.32
CA ILE A 144 -11.25 22.66 -2.87
C ILE A 144 -11.57 24.01 -2.20
N LYS A 145 -11.35 24.11 -0.89
CA LYS A 145 -11.65 25.34 -0.13
C LYS A 145 -10.70 26.49 -0.47
N VAL A 146 -9.42 26.21 -0.67
CA VAL A 146 -8.37 27.21 -0.93
C VAL A 146 -8.25 27.52 -2.41
N PHE A 147 -8.18 26.48 -3.24
CA PHE A 147 -8.04 26.58 -4.69
C PHE A 147 -9.40 26.46 -5.38
N ASN A 148 -10.28 27.44 -5.12
CA ASN A 148 -11.57 27.50 -5.78
C ASN A 148 -11.42 28.01 -7.24
N PHE A 149 -10.88 27.16 -8.11
CA PHE A 149 -10.62 27.47 -9.52
C PHE A 149 -11.90 27.68 -10.35
N GLN A 150 -13.07 27.29 -9.84
CA GLN A 150 -14.36 27.52 -10.52
C GLN A 150 -14.86 28.96 -10.44
N ARG A 151 -14.21 29.82 -9.65
CA ARG A 151 -14.60 31.23 -9.48
C ARG A 151 -13.69 32.21 -10.25
N ARG A 152 -12.97 31.73 -11.27
CA ARG A 152 -12.23 32.55 -12.23
C ARG A 152 -12.89 32.53 -13.60
#